data_AF-A0A822J5E5-F1
#
_entry.id   AF-A0A822J5E5-F1
#
_cell.length_a   1.000
_cell.length_b   1.000
_cell.length_c   1.000
_cell.angle_alpha   90.00
_cell.angle_beta   90.00
_cell.angle_gamma   90.00
#
_symmetry.space_group_name_H-M   'P 1'
#
loop_
_entity.id
_entity.type
_entity.pdbx_description
1 polymer ?
#
loop_
_entity_poly.entity_id
_entity_poly.type
_entity_poly.pdbx_seq_one_letter_code
_entity_poly.pdbx_strand_id
1 'polypeptide(L)'
;MKDTIISLSRKNRTNNFLKNKIELKCKCGFSEKITYYDFLSGGEFDIGQTTQMVSTYISESIYEEMIRVTPLNISKKCPVCGEEIRAVFPISVENLIPMLQTAPPDPLMYG
;
A
#
# COMPACT_ATOMS: atom_id res chain seq x y z
N MET A 1 1.25 -11.24 -9.22
CA MET A 1 0.93 -10.58 -7.93
C MET A 1 0.92 -9.06 -8.08
N LYS A 2 2.00 -8.44 -8.56
CA LYS A 2 2.03 -7.01 -8.92
C LYS A 2 0.93 -6.64 -9.92
N ASP A 3 0.79 -7.41 -11.01
CA ASP A 3 -0.27 -7.20 -12.01
C ASP A 3 -1.68 -7.36 -11.44
N THR A 4 -1.84 -8.25 -10.46
CA THR A 4 -3.12 -8.46 -9.77
C THR A 4 -3.51 -7.22 -8.98
N ILE A 5 -2.57 -6.63 -8.24
CA ILE A 5 -2.80 -5.40 -7.47
C ILE A 5 -3.11 -4.23 -8.41
N ILE A 6 -2.36 -4.09 -9.51
CA ILE A 6 -2.60 -3.05 -10.52
C ILE A 6 -4.00 -3.22 -11.13
N SER A 7 -4.36 -4.43 -11.54
CA SER A 7 -5.64 -4.77 -12.14
C SER A 7 -6.81 -4.50 -11.18
N LEU A 8 -6.71 -4.97 -9.93
CA LEU A 8 -7.72 -4.75 -8.90
C LEU A 8 -7.87 -3.26 -8.56
N SER A 9 -6.77 -2.52 -8.48
CA SER A 9 -6.80 -1.07 -8.21
C SER A 9 -7.50 -0.30 -9.33
N ARG A 10 -7.25 -0.68 -10.59
CA ARG A 10 -7.93 -0.09 -11.76
C ARG A 10 -9.41 -0.47 -11.81
N LYS A 11 -9.74 -1.73 -11.56
CA LYS A 11 -11.11 -2.25 -11.56
C LYS A 11 -11.98 -1.60 -10.48
N ASN A 12 -11.41 -1.39 -9.29
CA ASN A 12 -12.13 -0.91 -8.11
C ASN A 12 -11.79 0.55 -7.78
N ARG A 13 -11.68 1.43 -8.78
CA ARG A 13 -11.31 2.85 -8.61
C ARG A 13 -12.18 3.62 -7.59
N THR A 14 -13.43 3.21 -7.40
CA THR A 14 -14.36 3.83 -6.44
C THR A 14 -14.12 3.43 -4.98
N ASN A 15 -13.24 2.45 -4.73
CA ASN A 15 -12.91 1.98 -3.40
C ASN A 15 -12.37 3.11 -2.53
N ASN A 16 -12.98 3.33 -1.35
CA ASN A 16 -12.60 4.40 -0.44
C ASN A 16 -11.16 4.26 0.06
N PHE A 17 -10.64 3.04 0.18
CA PHE A 17 -9.24 2.79 0.54
C PHE A 17 -8.27 3.46 -0.45
N LEU A 18 -8.59 3.45 -1.75
CA LEU A 18 -7.74 4.01 -2.79
C LEU A 18 -7.71 5.55 -2.80
N LYS A 19 -8.62 6.20 -2.07
CA LYS A 19 -8.66 7.67 -1.90
C LYS A 19 -7.66 8.18 -0.86
N ASN A 20 -7.12 7.29 -0.03
CA ASN A 20 -6.07 7.65 0.93
C ASN A 20 -4.83 8.19 0.20
N LYS A 21 -4.07 9.04 0.89
CA LYS A 21 -2.86 9.67 0.35
C LYS A 21 -1.65 9.31 1.19
N ILE A 22 -0.52 9.17 0.52
CA ILE A 22 0.80 9.09 1.15
C ILE A 22 1.63 10.29 0.72
N GLU A 23 2.43 10.80 1.66
CA GLU A 23 3.40 11.85 1.40
C GLU A 23 4.78 11.21 1.20
N LEU A 24 5.32 11.33 0.00
CA LEU A 24 6.69 10.94 -0.33
C LEU A 24 7.60 12.13 -0.06
N LYS A 25 8.71 11.89 0.64
CA LYS A 25 9.73 12.89 0.94
C LYS A 25 11.08 12.43 0.44
N CYS A 26 11.73 13.27 -0.35
CA CYS A 26 13.11 13.09 -0.75
C CYS A 26 14.04 13.81 0.22
N LYS A 27 15.29 13.33 0.34
CA LYS A 27 16.32 13.96 1.16
C LYS A 27 16.67 15.39 0.71
N CYS A 28 16.47 15.71 -0.57
CA CYS A 28 16.69 17.05 -1.10
C CYS A 28 15.63 18.10 -0.70
N GLY A 29 14.60 17.69 0.06
CA GLY A 29 13.50 18.56 0.48
C GLY A 29 12.27 18.53 -0.44
N PHE A 30 12.33 17.82 -1.58
CA PHE A 30 11.15 17.57 -2.39
C PHE A 30 10.12 16.74 -1.63
N SER A 31 8.85 17.13 -1.70
CA SER A 31 7.74 16.36 -1.16
C SER A 31 6.55 16.35 -2.10
N GLU A 32 5.91 15.19 -2.22
CA GLU A 32 4.76 14.99 -3.09
C GLU A 32 3.71 14.15 -2.36
N LYS A 33 2.44 14.55 -2.48
CA LYS A 33 1.30 13.76 -2.00
C LYS A 33 0.67 13.02 -3.17
N ILE A 34 0.69 11.70 -3.11
CA ILE A 34 0.11 10.81 -4.13
C ILE A 34 -1.01 9.99 -3.51
N THR A 35 -2.06 9.71 -4.28
CA THR A 35 -3.14 8.81 -3.82
C THR A 35 -2.70 7.36 -3.90
N TYR A 36 -3.30 6.49 -3.08
CA TYR A 36 -3.09 5.05 -3.19
C TYR A 36 -3.54 4.53 -4.55
N TYR A 37 -4.58 5.11 -5.14
CA TYR A 37 -4.98 4.81 -6.52
C TYR A 37 -3.85 5.08 -7.51
N ASP A 38 -3.31 6.29 -7.57
CA ASP A 38 -2.29 6.68 -8.56
C ASP A 38 -1.04 5.80 -8.39
N PHE A 39 -0.67 5.54 -7.13
CA PHE A 39 0.46 4.71 -6.78
C PHE A 39 0.29 3.24 -7.23
N LEU A 40 -0.79 2.58 -6.78
CA LEU A 40 -1.00 1.15 -7.04
C LEU A 40 -1.42 0.86 -8.48
N SER A 41 -2.14 1.77 -9.14
CA SER A 41 -2.54 1.61 -10.54
C SER A 41 -1.42 1.97 -11.52
N GLY A 42 -0.47 2.83 -11.12
CA GLY A 42 0.72 3.20 -11.87
C GLY A 42 1.79 2.13 -11.88
N GLY A 43 1.86 1.29 -10.83
CA GLY A 43 2.82 0.18 -10.77
C GLY A 43 4.24 0.59 -10.37
N GLU A 44 4.42 1.81 -9.85
CA GLU A 44 5.69 2.36 -9.32
C GLU A 44 6.04 1.76 -7.93
N PHE A 45 5.92 0.44 -7.80
CA PHE A 45 6.22 -0.29 -6.57
C PHE A 45 6.77 -1.67 -6.87
N ASP A 46 7.57 -2.20 -5.96
CA ASP A 46 8.08 -3.57 -6.00
C ASP A 46 7.57 -4.37 -4.82
N ILE A 47 7.36 -5.65 -5.04
CA ILE A 47 6.97 -6.57 -3.97
C ILE A 47 8.26 -7.02 -3.29
N GLY A 48 8.42 -6.65 -2.02
CA GLY A 48 9.58 -7.04 -1.21
C GLY A 48 9.56 -8.53 -0.85
N GLN A 49 10.65 -9.00 -0.24
CA GLN A 49 10.69 -10.35 0.30
C GLN A 49 9.79 -10.46 1.53
N THR A 50 9.09 -11.57 1.67
CA THR A 50 8.32 -11.88 2.88
C THR A 50 9.24 -11.87 4.09
N THR A 51 8.91 -11.05 5.07
CA THR A 51 9.69 -10.87 6.31
C THR A 51 8.81 -11.13 7.53
N GLN A 52 9.43 -11.44 8.66
CA GLN A 52 8.76 -11.49 9.95
C GLN A 52 8.82 -10.10 10.58
N MET A 53 7.66 -9.53 10.90
CA MET A 53 7.56 -8.27 11.62
C MET A 53 6.71 -8.49 12.87
N VAL A 54 7.03 -7.75 13.94
CA VAL A 54 6.20 -7.72 15.15
C VAL A 54 4.83 -7.13 14.79
N SER A 55 3.77 -7.82 15.16
CA SER A 55 2.40 -7.34 14.95
C SER A 55 2.21 -5.99 15.64
N THR A 56 1.83 -4.95 14.89
CA THR A 56 1.51 -3.63 15.47
C THR A 56 0.15 -3.59 16.18
N TYR A 57 -0.63 -4.67 16.10
CA TYR A 57 -1.97 -4.77 16.68
C TYR A 57 -2.01 -5.56 17.99
N ILE A 58 -1.03 -6.44 18.23
CA ILE A 58 -0.94 -7.27 19.42
C ILE A 58 0.40 -6.97 20.09
N SER A 59 0.39 -5.96 20.96
CA SER A 59 1.49 -5.67 21.90
C SER A 59 1.00 -5.94 23.32
N GLU A 60 0.65 -7.19 23.61
CA GLU A 60 0.51 -7.59 25.02
C GLU A 60 1.92 -7.78 25.58
N SER A 61 2.19 -7.18 26.74
CA SER A 61 3.52 -7.04 27.37
C SER A 61 4.29 -8.34 27.65
N ILE A 62 3.74 -9.49 27.25
CA ILE A 62 4.23 -10.84 27.54
C ILE A 62 4.40 -11.68 26.25
N TYR A 63 3.80 -11.28 25.12
CA TYR A 63 3.88 -12.02 23.85
C TYR A 63 4.00 -11.08 22.64
N GLU A 64 5.19 -11.06 22.04
CA GLU A 64 5.40 -10.46 20.71
C GLU A 64 4.98 -11.48 19.64
N GLU A 65 3.82 -11.28 19.02
CA GLU A 65 3.41 -12.10 17.89
C GLU A 65 4.17 -11.66 16.63
N MET A 66 5.02 -12.56 16.11
CA MET A 66 5.69 -12.36 14.82
C MET A 66 4.76 -12.78 13.69
N ILE A 67 4.36 -11.81 12.87
CA ILE A 67 3.56 -12.06 11.66
C ILE A 67 4.45 -12.07 10.43
N ARG A 68 4.13 -12.97 9.48
CA ARG A 68 4.77 -12.97 8.16
C ARG A 68 4.03 -12.01 7.25
N VAL A 69 4.73 -11.00 6.76
CA VAL A 69 4.17 -9.98 5.89
C VAL A 69 5.04 -9.77 4.65
N THR A 70 4.40 -9.51 3.52
CA THR A 70 5.09 -9.17 2.28
C THR A 70 4.92 -7.67 2.03
N PRO A 71 5.96 -6.84 2.26
CA PRO A 71 5.85 -5.40 2.09
C PRO A 71 5.81 -5.00 0.61
N LEU A 72 5.12 -3.90 0.31
CA LEU A 72 5.27 -3.22 -0.97
C LEU A 72 6.29 -2.09 -0.78
N ASN A 73 7.37 -2.13 -1.56
CA ASN A 73 8.38 -1.11 -1.57
C ASN A 73 8.07 -0.09 -2.65
N ILE A 74 8.07 1.17 -2.27
CA ILE A 74 7.92 2.31 -3.16
C ILE A 74 9.28 2.63 -3.74
N SER A 75 9.39 2.66 -5.07
CA SER A 75 10.55 3.17 -5.79
C SER A 75 10.11 4.18 -6.83
N LYS A 76 10.49 5.43 -6.63
CA LYS A 76 10.23 6.53 -7.57
C LYS A 76 11.45 7.42 -7.66
N LYS A 77 11.80 7.90 -8.85
CA LYS A 77 12.85 8.92 -9.00
C LYS A 77 12.34 10.29 -8.58
N CYS A 78 13.11 10.99 -7.76
CA CYS A 78 12.84 12.37 -7.39
C CYS A 78 12.93 13.25 -8.66
N PRO A 79 11.90 14.04 -8.99
CA PRO A 79 11.92 14.88 -10.18
C PRO A 79 12.89 16.07 -10.06
N VAL A 80 13.36 16.39 -8.85
CA VAL A 80 14.26 17.53 -8.59
C VAL A 80 15.73 17.14 -8.63
N CYS A 81 16.15 16.14 -7.84
CA CYS A 81 17.56 15.75 -7.74
C CYS A 81 17.89 14.44 -8.48
N GLY A 82 16.90 13.74 -9.02
CA GLY A 82 17.09 12.46 -9.71
C GLY A 82 17.37 11.26 -8.80
N GLU A 83 17.57 11.46 -7.49
CA GLU A 83 17.77 10.37 -6.53
C GLU A 83 16.52 9.49 -6.37
N GLU A 84 16.72 8.23 -6.02
CA GLU A 84 15.64 7.29 -5.76
C GLU A 84 14.99 7.56 -4.39
N ILE A 85 13.68 7.82 -4.40
CA ILE A 85 12.86 7.87 -3.20
C ILE A 85 12.41 6.44 -2.90
N ARG A 86 12.89 5.91 -1.78
CA ARG A 86 12.49 4.59 -1.25
C ARG A 86 11.60 4.77 -0.03
N ALA A 87 10.45 4.12 -0.04
CA ALA A 87 9.55 4.06 1.11
C ALA A 87 8.90 2.68 1.18
N VAL A 88 8.30 2.35 2.32
CA VAL A 88 7.51 1.13 2.48
C VAL A 88 6.04 1.53 2.53
N PHE A 89 5.22 0.89 1.70
CA PHE A 89 3.77 1.11 1.72
C PHE A 89 3.21 0.60 3.06
N PRO A 90 2.28 1.34 3.69
CA PRO A 90 1.84 1.03 5.05
C PRO A 90 1.00 -0.25 5.18
N ILE A 91 0.65 -0.91 4.08
CA ILE A 91 -0.15 -2.13 4.07
C ILE A 91 0.61 -3.24 3.32
N SER A 92 0.66 -4.44 3.91
CA SER A 92 1.26 -5.61 3.27
C SER A 92 0.38 -6.17 2.14
N VAL A 93 0.97 -6.98 1.26
CA VAL A 93 0.23 -7.59 0.13
C VAL A 93 -0.97 -8.41 0.63
N GLU A 94 -0.80 -9.16 1.71
CA GLU A 94 -1.81 -10.05 2.28
C GLU A 94 -3.08 -9.31 2.70
N ASN A 95 -2.93 -8.10 3.22
CA ASN A 95 -4.05 -7.24 3.63
C ASN A 95 -4.58 -6.40 2.47
N LEU A 96 -3.69 -6.00 1.54
CA LEU A 96 -4.05 -5.15 0.41
C LEU A 96 -5.01 -5.85 -0.56
N ILE A 97 -4.76 -7.11 -0.92
CA ILE A 97 -5.58 -7.81 -1.92
C ILE A 97 -7.05 -7.92 -1.48
N PRO A 98 -7.37 -8.40 -0.25
CA PRO A 98 -8.75 -8.44 0.24
C PRO A 98 -9.41 -7.06 0.25
N MET A 99 -8.70 -6.02 0.69
CA MET A 99 -9.21 -4.65 0.70
C MET A 99 -9.55 -4.13 -0.70
N LEU A 100 -8.82 -4.57 -1.73
CA LEU A 100 -9.11 -4.22 -3.11
C LEU A 100 -10.20 -5.10 -3.72
N GLN A 101 -10.44 -6.30 -3.19
CA GLN A 101 -11.44 -7.24 -3.67
C GLN A 101 -12.83 -7.05 -3.06
N THR A 102 -12.92 -6.46 -1.86
CA THR A 102 -14.21 -6.19 -1.21
C THR A 102 -15.07 -5.31 -2.11
N ALA A 103 -16.13 -5.92 -2.65
CA ALA A 103 -17.19 -5.18 -3.31
C ALA A 103 -17.81 -4.21 -2.29
N PRO A 104 -18.25 -3.01 -2.71
CA PRO A 104 -19.12 -2.22 -1.86
C PRO A 104 -20.32 -3.10 -1.45
N PRO A 105 -20.75 -3.05 -0.18
CA PRO A 105 -21.92 -3.80 0.27
C PRO A 105 -23.10 -3.51 -0.67
N ASP A 106 -23.82 -4.56 -1.07
CA ASP A 106 -24.95 -4.44 -1.99
C ASP A 106 -26.00 -3.51 -1.37
N PRO A 107 -26.34 -2.37 -2.02
CA PRO A 107 -27.35 -1.45 -1.51
C PRO A 107 -28.71 -2.12 -1.27
N LEU A 108 -29.05 -3.16 -2.03
CA LEU A 108 -30.32 -3.88 -1.89
C LEU A 108 -30.43 -4.69 -0.59
N MET A 109 -29.31 -5.00 0.07
CA MET A 109 -29.31 -5.80 1.30
C MET A 109 -29.52 -4.95 2.58
N TYR A 110 -29.60 -3.63 2.41
CA TYR A 110 -29.83 -2.66 3.50
C TYR A 110 -30.98 -1.69 3.16
N GLY A 111 -31.89 -2.11 2.27
CA GLY A 111 -33.12 -1.40 1.90
C GLY A 111 -34.28 -1.68 2.85
#